data_AF-A0A7V3CYH2-F1
#
_entry.id   AF-A0A7V3CYH2-F1
#
_cell.length_a   1.000
_cell.length_b   1.000
_cell.length_c   1.000
_cell.angle_alpha   90.00
_cell.angle_beta   90.00
_cell.angle_gamma   90.00
#
_symmetry.space_group_name_H-M   'P 1'
#
loop_
_entity.id
_entity.type
_entity.pdbx_description
1 polymer ?
#
loop_
_entity_poly.entity_id
_entity_poly.type
_entity_poly.pdbx_seq_one_letter_code
_entity_poly.pdbx_strand_id
1 'polypeptide(L)'
;MVIMGVSFKLIPMFTLSHGYDLTFAKWGFALINFGLFGINWIMHYADTGIYNLIFGISITVGLILYLIQIYIIFKQRVRRKLDVGLKFSAVSFSMLGISTLLGFSFLFFEYENITNLTLVYGFMIIVAYISTLIVGQMYKIVPFLVWYHKYSSKVGIEKVPMLKDMFSENLAELNLYIMLVGIIISVFSFLSEINLLLLLGFVLLFISSVIFSFNMIKVFRS
;
A
#
# COMPACT_ATOMS: atom_id res chain seq x y z
N MET A 1 -2.94 -10.60 -4.54
CA MET A 1 -2.66 -10.76 -5.99
C MET A 1 -3.10 -9.58 -6.84
N VAL A 2 -4.37 -9.13 -6.77
CA VAL A 2 -4.86 -7.98 -7.57
C VAL A 2 -3.98 -6.74 -7.39
N ILE A 3 -3.66 -6.38 -6.15
CA ILE A 3 -2.83 -5.20 -5.84
C ILE A 3 -1.47 -5.24 -6.54
N MET A 4 -0.80 -6.40 -6.55
CA MET A 4 0.49 -6.61 -7.20
C MET A 4 0.40 -6.37 -8.71
N GLY A 5 -0.59 -6.99 -9.37
CA GLY A 5 -0.80 -6.81 -10.81
C GLY A 5 -1.15 -5.36 -11.19
N VAL A 6 -2.04 -4.73 -10.41
CA VAL A 6 -2.42 -3.33 -10.62
C VAL A 6 -1.23 -2.40 -10.42
N SER A 7 -0.40 -2.65 -9.41
CA SER A 7 0.79 -1.84 -9.09
C SER A 7 1.83 -1.88 -10.23
N PHE A 8 2.02 -3.02 -10.88
CA PHE A 8 2.90 -3.14 -12.06
C PHE A 8 2.39 -2.43 -13.30
N LYS A 9 1.12 -2.00 -13.35
CA LYS A 9 0.59 -1.21 -14.46
C LYS A 9 0.46 0.26 -14.10
N LEU A 10 -0.08 0.57 -12.93
CA LEU A 10 -0.35 1.95 -12.49
C LEU A 10 0.92 2.71 -12.15
N ILE A 11 1.84 2.12 -11.39
CA ILE A 11 3.03 2.85 -10.93
C ILE A 11 3.89 3.28 -12.13
N PRO A 12 4.26 2.40 -13.08
CA PRO A 12 5.02 2.79 -14.27
C PRO A 12 4.32 3.84 -15.13
N MET A 13 3.00 3.74 -15.30
CA MET A 13 2.20 4.70 -16.06
C MET A 13 2.34 6.12 -15.47
N PHE A 14 2.34 6.22 -14.15
CA PHE A 14 2.43 7.50 -13.46
C PHE A 14 3.86 8.02 -13.26
N THR A 15 4.85 7.13 -13.19
CA THR A 15 6.28 7.51 -13.11
C THR A 15 6.95 7.70 -14.47
N LEU A 16 6.25 7.34 -15.55
CA LEU A 16 6.77 7.25 -16.92
C LEU A 16 7.98 6.33 -17.02
N SER A 17 8.00 5.26 -16.22
CA SER A 17 9.09 4.29 -16.21
C SER A 17 8.92 3.30 -17.36
N HIS A 18 9.98 3.09 -18.15
CA HIS A 18 10.03 2.17 -19.29
C HIS A 18 11.37 1.43 -19.30
N GLY A 19 11.44 0.28 -19.99
CA GLY A 19 12.70 -0.45 -20.17
C GLY A 19 13.15 -1.28 -18.96
N TYR A 20 12.21 -1.77 -18.14
CA TYR A 20 12.48 -2.80 -17.13
C TYR A 20 11.86 -4.13 -17.53
N ASP A 21 12.53 -5.20 -17.14
CA ASP A 21 11.98 -6.55 -17.24
C ASP A 21 11.03 -6.86 -16.08
N LEU A 22 10.03 -7.70 -16.35
CA LEU A 22 9.03 -8.18 -15.38
C LEU A 22 9.40 -9.56 -14.80
N THR A 23 10.68 -9.92 -14.81
CA THR A 23 11.16 -11.23 -14.33
C THR A 23 10.89 -11.40 -12.84
N PHE A 24 11.27 -10.42 -12.01
CA PHE A 24 11.02 -10.47 -10.56
C PHE A 24 9.53 -10.42 -10.22
N ALA A 25 8.73 -9.68 -11.00
CA ALA A 25 7.27 -9.71 -10.90
C ALA A 25 6.69 -11.12 -11.08
N LYS A 26 7.11 -11.84 -12.12
CA LYS A 26 6.61 -13.19 -12.44
C LYS A 26 6.98 -14.20 -11.35
N TRP A 27 8.25 -14.21 -10.95
CA TRP A 27 8.72 -15.09 -9.88
C TRP A 27 8.11 -14.76 -8.53
N GLY A 28 8.00 -13.48 -8.18
CA GLY A 28 7.32 -13.04 -6.97
C GLY A 28 5.87 -13.51 -6.94
N PHE A 29 5.14 -13.36 -8.05
CA PHE A 29 3.76 -13.84 -8.16
C PHE A 29 3.68 -15.36 -7.98
N ALA A 30 4.52 -16.13 -8.67
CA ALA A 30 4.52 -17.58 -8.57
C ALA A 30 4.80 -18.05 -7.14
N LEU A 31 5.83 -17.51 -6.48
CA LEU A 31 6.24 -17.90 -5.13
C LEU A 31 5.20 -17.55 -4.06
N ILE A 32 4.55 -16.38 -4.15
CA ILE A 32 3.51 -16.03 -3.18
C ILE A 32 2.29 -16.94 -3.37
N ASN A 33 1.85 -17.22 -4.61
CA ASN A 33 0.72 -18.13 -4.82
C ASN A 33 1.03 -19.55 -4.39
N PHE A 34 2.24 -20.05 -4.66
CA PHE A 34 2.70 -21.35 -4.17
C PHE A 34 2.68 -21.43 -2.64
N GLY A 35 3.18 -20.39 -1.96
CA GLY A 35 3.14 -20.32 -0.50
C GLY A 35 1.72 -20.21 0.07
N LEU A 36 0.85 -19.40 -0.53
CA LEU A 36 -0.56 -19.28 -0.11
C LEU A 36 -1.33 -20.60 -0.28
N PHE A 37 -1.07 -21.34 -1.36
CA PHE A 37 -1.63 -22.68 -1.54
C PHE A 37 -1.18 -23.63 -0.44
N GLY A 38 0.10 -23.56 -0.06
CA GLY A 38 0.65 -24.34 1.03
C GLY A 38 0.11 -23.98 2.42
N ILE A 39 -0.22 -22.72 2.69
CA ILE A 39 -0.89 -22.32 3.93
C ILE A 39 -2.26 -22.99 4.07
N ASN A 40 -3.02 -23.09 2.97
CA ASN A 40 -4.32 -23.78 2.99
C ASN A 40 -4.17 -25.26 3.40
N TRP A 41 -3.11 -25.92 2.90
CA TRP A 41 -2.75 -27.27 3.29
C TRP A 41 -2.37 -27.38 4.78
N ILE A 42 -1.53 -26.48 5.28
CA ILE A 42 -1.11 -26.43 6.69
C ILE A 42 -2.31 -26.32 7.64
N MET A 43 -3.34 -25.53 7.28
CA MET A 43 -4.52 -25.36 8.14
C MET A 43 -5.41 -26.61 8.25
N HIS A 44 -5.30 -27.57 7.32
CA HIS A 44 -6.15 -28.77 7.29
C HIS A 44 -5.50 -30.02 7.89
N TYR A 45 -4.17 -30.06 8.03
CA TYR A 45 -3.42 -31.21 8.52
C TYR A 45 -2.60 -30.87 9.77
N ALA A 46 -2.55 -31.79 10.74
CA ALA A 46 -1.70 -31.66 11.93
C ALA A 46 -0.23 -32.01 11.62
N ASP A 47 0.73 -31.48 12.39
CA ASP A 47 2.18 -31.71 12.30
C ASP A 47 2.87 -31.29 11.00
N THR A 48 2.69 -30.02 10.58
CA THR A 48 3.23 -29.50 9.32
C THR A 48 4.48 -28.62 9.49
N GLY A 49 5.29 -28.81 10.55
CA GLY A 49 6.38 -27.90 10.93
C GLY A 49 7.33 -27.50 9.79
N ILE A 50 7.86 -28.49 9.04
CA ILE A 50 8.73 -28.24 7.88
C ILE A 50 7.99 -27.52 6.74
N TYR A 51 6.72 -27.86 6.51
CA TYR A 51 5.92 -27.23 5.44
C TYR A 51 5.64 -25.76 5.75
N ASN A 52 5.47 -25.40 7.03
CA ASN A 52 5.31 -24.00 7.45
C ASN A 52 6.54 -23.15 7.08
N LEU A 53 7.74 -23.67 7.33
CA LEU A 53 8.98 -23.01 6.90
C LEU A 53 9.06 -22.86 5.38
N ILE A 54 8.79 -23.93 4.62
CA ILE A 54 8.87 -23.89 3.15
C ILE A 54 7.92 -22.85 2.56
N PHE A 55 6.64 -22.90 2.96
CA PHE A 55 5.63 -22.01 2.41
C PHE A 55 5.76 -20.57 2.94
N GLY A 56 6.12 -20.41 4.21
CA GLY A 56 6.44 -19.11 4.80
C GLY A 56 7.61 -18.41 4.09
N ILE A 57 8.73 -19.12 3.90
CA ILE A 57 9.89 -18.61 3.17
C ILE A 57 9.51 -18.27 1.72
N SER A 58 8.72 -19.11 1.05
CA SER A 58 8.25 -18.83 -0.31
C SER A 58 7.47 -17.51 -0.39
N ILE A 59 6.57 -17.24 0.57
CA ILE A 59 5.83 -15.97 0.64
C ILE A 59 6.79 -14.80 0.88
N THR A 60 7.69 -14.92 1.86
CA THR A 60 8.65 -13.85 2.17
C THR A 60 9.51 -13.51 0.96
N VAL A 61 10.12 -14.52 0.32
CA VAL A 61 10.95 -14.32 -0.87
C VAL A 61 10.11 -13.70 -1.99
N GLY A 62 8.88 -14.18 -2.19
CA GLY A 62 8.00 -13.62 -3.20
C GLY A 62 7.63 -12.15 -2.96
N LEU A 63 7.40 -11.75 -1.70
CA LEU A 63 7.18 -10.35 -1.30
C LEU A 63 8.43 -9.49 -1.46
N ILE A 64 9.61 -10.02 -1.16
CA ILE A 64 10.89 -9.32 -1.39
C ILE A 64 11.09 -9.08 -2.89
N LEU A 65 10.87 -10.09 -3.74
CA LEU A 65 10.94 -9.94 -5.20
C LEU A 65 9.94 -8.90 -5.72
N TYR A 66 8.74 -8.87 -5.14
CA TYR A 66 7.75 -7.85 -5.45
C TYR A 66 8.27 -6.43 -5.11
N LEU A 67 8.80 -6.23 -3.90
CA LEU A 67 9.36 -4.95 -3.47
C LEU A 67 10.57 -4.53 -4.32
N ILE A 68 11.43 -5.48 -4.71
CA ILE A 68 12.55 -5.23 -5.62
C ILE A 68 12.03 -4.75 -6.99
N GLN A 69 11.01 -5.41 -7.55
CA GLN A 69 10.42 -4.98 -8.82
C GLN A 69 9.85 -3.56 -8.72
N ILE A 70 9.14 -3.25 -7.64
CA ILE A 70 8.63 -1.90 -7.39
C ILE A 70 9.78 -0.89 -7.29
N TYR A 71 10.84 -1.22 -6.57
CA TYR A 71 12.03 -0.36 -6.47
C TYR A 71 12.68 -0.10 -7.83
N ILE A 72 12.81 -1.11 -8.69
CA ILE A 72 13.34 -0.96 -10.06
C ILE A 72 12.47 0.03 -10.87
N ILE A 73 11.14 -0.10 -10.79
CA ILE A 73 10.20 0.80 -11.45
C ILE A 73 10.39 2.24 -10.94
N PHE A 74 10.49 2.45 -9.63
CA PHE A 74 10.71 3.76 -9.04
C PHE A 74 12.08 4.35 -9.40
N LYS A 75 13.12 3.53 -9.52
CA LYS A 75 14.48 3.96 -9.87
C LYS A 75 14.57 4.44 -11.32
N GLN A 76 13.85 3.79 -12.24
CA GLN A 76 13.81 4.17 -13.67
C GLN A 76 12.81 5.28 -13.99
N ARG A 77 12.29 5.99 -12.97
CA ARG A 77 11.33 7.07 -13.20
C ARG A 77 11.96 8.26 -13.91
N VAL A 78 11.23 8.82 -14.85
CA VAL A 78 11.63 10.06 -15.55
C VAL A 78 11.23 11.30 -14.75
N ARG A 79 10.09 11.24 -14.04
CA ARG A 79 9.60 12.36 -13.22
C ARG A 79 10.29 12.40 -11.85
N ARG A 80 11.03 13.49 -11.58
CA ARG A 80 11.78 13.66 -10.31
C ARG A 80 10.90 14.03 -9.11
N LYS A 81 9.87 14.85 -9.30
CA LYS A 81 8.92 15.20 -8.22
C LYS A 81 7.85 14.12 -8.12
N LEU A 82 7.66 13.59 -6.91
CA LEU A 82 6.61 12.63 -6.61
C LEU A 82 5.29 13.37 -6.36
N ASP A 83 4.30 13.12 -7.22
CA ASP A 83 2.93 13.52 -6.96
C ASP A 83 2.44 12.90 -5.65
N VAL A 84 1.48 13.54 -4.98
CA VAL A 84 0.99 13.11 -3.67
C VAL A 84 0.55 11.64 -3.65
N GLY A 85 -0.17 11.18 -4.67
CA GLY A 85 -0.58 9.76 -4.78
C GLY A 85 0.59 8.77 -4.85
N LEU A 86 1.73 9.17 -5.43
CA LEU A 86 2.95 8.35 -5.44
C LEU A 86 3.68 8.39 -4.08
N LYS A 87 3.58 9.49 -3.32
CA LYS A 87 4.09 9.53 -1.94
C LYS A 87 3.34 8.53 -1.06
N PHE A 88 2.00 8.49 -1.13
CA PHE A 88 1.18 7.47 -0.45
C PHE A 88 1.60 6.05 -0.86
N SER A 89 1.78 5.82 -2.16
CA SER A 89 2.22 4.52 -2.68
C SER A 89 3.59 4.13 -2.13
N ALA A 90 4.56 5.05 -2.14
CA ALA A 90 5.89 4.79 -1.58
C ALA A 90 5.84 4.43 -0.09
N VAL A 91 5.06 5.19 0.70
CA VAL A 91 4.84 4.89 2.13
C VAL A 91 4.21 3.50 2.29
N SER A 92 3.18 3.16 1.51
CA SER A 92 2.55 1.84 1.60
C SER A 92 3.54 0.70 1.31
N PHE A 93 4.43 0.85 0.33
CA PHE A 93 5.45 -0.17 0.03
C PHE A 93 6.51 -0.29 1.13
N SER A 94 6.89 0.83 1.77
CA SER A 94 7.75 0.75 2.96
C SER A 94 7.06 0.01 4.11
N MET A 95 5.76 0.23 4.33
CA MET A 95 5.00 -0.50 5.35
C MET A 95 4.87 -1.98 5.02
N LEU A 96 4.70 -2.34 3.74
CA LEU A 96 4.75 -3.73 3.30
C LEU A 96 6.13 -4.36 3.56
N GLY A 97 7.22 -3.62 3.32
CA GLY A 97 8.58 -4.07 3.62
C GLY A 97 8.77 -4.39 5.11
N ILE A 98 8.35 -3.46 5.98
CA ILE A 98 8.40 -3.67 7.44
C ILE A 98 7.54 -4.87 7.86
N SER A 99 6.31 -4.96 7.34
CA SER A 99 5.42 -6.09 7.60
C SER A 99 6.00 -7.42 7.10
N THR A 100 6.69 -7.43 5.96
CA THR A 100 7.34 -8.63 5.41
C THR A 100 8.47 -9.11 6.31
N LEU A 101 9.27 -8.19 6.85
CA LEU A 101 10.33 -8.51 7.81
C LEU A 101 9.76 -9.07 9.12
N LEU A 102 8.68 -8.47 9.62
CA LEU A 102 7.99 -8.96 10.81
C LEU A 102 7.37 -10.36 10.57
N GLY A 103 6.74 -10.57 9.41
CA GLY A 103 6.19 -11.89 9.05
C GLY A 103 7.28 -12.95 8.87
N PHE A 104 8.46 -12.58 8.37
CA PHE A 104 9.60 -13.49 8.29
C PHE A 104 10.12 -13.88 9.68
N SER A 105 10.13 -12.95 10.64
CA SER A 105 10.61 -13.27 11.99
C SER A 105 9.70 -14.28 12.72
N PHE A 106 8.40 -14.28 12.42
CA PHE A 106 7.45 -15.28 12.95
C PHE A 106 7.77 -16.73 12.52
N LEU A 107 8.59 -16.93 11.48
CA LEU A 107 8.97 -18.28 11.04
C LEU A 107 10.04 -18.91 11.93
N PHE A 108 10.80 -18.10 12.67
CA PHE A 108 11.95 -18.57 13.46
C PHE A 108 11.81 -18.32 14.95
N PHE A 109 10.97 -17.35 15.34
CA PHE A 109 10.82 -16.93 16.72
C PHE A 109 9.36 -17.04 17.15
N GLU A 110 9.15 -17.67 18.30
CA GLU A 110 7.87 -17.68 18.99
C GLU A 110 7.80 -16.45 19.91
N TYR A 111 6.86 -15.56 19.63
CA TYR A 111 6.68 -14.30 20.35
C TYR A 111 5.56 -14.39 21.40
N GLU A 112 5.48 -15.49 22.16
CA GLU A 112 4.42 -15.70 23.16
C GLU A 112 4.35 -14.58 24.21
N ASN A 113 5.48 -13.92 24.49
CA ASN A 113 5.60 -12.87 25.49
C ASN A 113 5.28 -11.46 24.97
N ILE A 114 5.14 -11.25 23.66
CA ILE A 114 4.86 -9.92 23.10
C ILE A 114 3.36 -9.77 22.87
N THR A 115 2.76 -8.85 23.60
CA THR A 115 1.33 -8.56 23.52
C THR A 115 0.92 -8.07 22.14
N ASN A 116 -0.19 -8.62 21.63
CA ASN A 116 -0.88 -8.18 20.40
C ASN A 116 -0.02 -8.13 19.11
N LEU A 117 1.12 -8.82 19.05
CA LEU A 117 2.03 -8.73 17.90
C LEU A 117 1.38 -9.21 16.60
N THR A 118 0.56 -10.28 16.67
CA THR A 118 -0.25 -10.77 15.54
C THR A 118 -1.26 -9.74 15.06
N LEU A 119 -1.86 -8.98 15.98
CA LEU A 119 -2.79 -7.89 15.67
C LEU A 119 -2.04 -6.75 14.96
N VAL A 120 -0.88 -6.35 15.47
CA VAL A 120 0.00 -5.35 14.83
C VAL A 120 0.34 -5.78 13.41
N TYR A 121 0.70 -7.04 13.20
CA TYR A 121 0.99 -7.57 11.87
C TYR A 121 -0.23 -7.44 10.93
N GLY A 122 -1.42 -7.86 11.36
CA GLY A 122 -2.65 -7.72 10.58
C GLY A 122 -2.99 -6.25 10.28
N PHE A 123 -2.84 -5.37 11.27
CA PHE A 123 -3.08 -3.94 11.12
C PHE A 123 -2.11 -3.29 10.12
N MET A 124 -0.82 -3.67 10.16
CA MET A 124 0.19 -3.20 9.22
C MET A 124 -0.15 -3.60 7.77
N ILE A 125 -0.63 -4.82 7.54
CA ILE A 125 -1.02 -5.26 6.19
C ILE A 125 -2.27 -4.51 5.72
N ILE A 126 -3.33 -4.48 6.53
CA ILE A 126 -4.64 -3.98 6.11
C ILE A 126 -4.63 -2.45 6.05
N VAL A 127 -4.24 -1.79 7.14
CA VAL A 127 -4.34 -0.34 7.26
C VAL A 127 -3.09 0.34 6.70
N ALA A 128 -1.90 -0.08 7.15
CA ALA A 128 -0.67 0.63 6.78
C ALA A 128 -0.26 0.39 5.31
N TYR A 129 -0.44 -0.82 4.80
CA TYR A 129 -0.17 -1.14 3.40
C TYR A 129 -1.39 -0.95 2.50
N ILE A 130 -2.44 -1.77 2.63
CA ILE A 130 -3.54 -1.83 1.65
C ILE A 130 -4.32 -0.51 1.61
N SER A 131 -4.81 -0.01 2.74
CA SER A 131 -5.61 1.22 2.78
C SER A 131 -4.81 2.43 2.31
N THR A 132 -3.56 2.58 2.76
CA THR A 132 -2.67 3.68 2.32
C THR A 132 -2.42 3.64 0.82
N LEU A 133 -2.19 2.46 0.25
CA LEU A 133 -2.01 2.29 -1.19
C LEU A 133 -3.29 2.67 -1.95
N ILE A 134 -4.46 2.20 -1.49
CA ILE A 134 -5.76 2.52 -2.11
C ILE A 134 -5.98 4.03 -2.14
N VAL A 135 -5.81 4.71 -1.00
CA VAL A 135 -5.93 6.18 -0.92
C VAL A 135 -4.99 6.87 -1.91
N GLY A 136 -3.73 6.43 -1.98
CA GLY A 136 -2.74 6.96 -2.93
C GLY A 136 -3.15 6.79 -4.40
N GLN A 137 -3.68 5.63 -4.76
CA GLN A 137 -4.14 5.35 -6.12
C GLN A 137 -5.45 6.08 -6.45
N MET A 138 -6.36 6.26 -5.49
CA MET A 138 -7.60 7.01 -5.72
C MET A 138 -7.35 8.48 -6.06
N TYR A 139 -6.34 9.12 -5.46
CA TYR A 139 -5.88 10.46 -5.84
C TYR A 139 -5.37 10.57 -7.30
N LYS A 140 -5.16 9.46 -7.99
CA LYS A 140 -4.79 9.45 -9.41
C LYS A 140 -5.89 8.93 -10.32
N ILE A 141 -6.52 7.82 -9.94
CA ILE A 141 -7.56 7.16 -10.73
C ILE A 141 -8.81 8.03 -10.79
N VAL A 142 -9.30 8.56 -9.65
CA VAL A 142 -10.57 9.30 -9.63
C VAL A 142 -10.48 10.60 -10.41
N PRO A 143 -9.45 11.47 -10.23
CA PRO A 143 -9.29 12.65 -11.06
C PRO A 143 -9.16 12.31 -12.54
N PHE A 144 -8.40 11.26 -12.88
CA PHE A 144 -8.25 10.82 -14.27
C PHE A 144 -9.59 10.42 -14.90
N LEU A 145 -10.41 9.62 -14.21
CA LEU A 145 -11.70 9.17 -14.71
C LEU A 145 -12.69 10.33 -14.90
N VAL A 146 -12.81 11.20 -13.89
CA VAL A 146 -13.70 12.38 -13.97
C VAL A 146 -13.22 13.31 -15.10
N TRP A 147 -11.92 13.54 -15.20
CA TRP A 147 -11.35 14.37 -16.25
C TRP A 147 -11.60 13.80 -17.65
N TYR A 148 -11.37 12.51 -17.81
CA TYR A 148 -11.58 11.80 -19.08
C TYR A 148 -13.04 11.88 -19.52
N HIS A 149 -14.00 11.77 -18.60
CA HIS A 149 -15.41 11.83 -18.96
C HIS A 149 -15.89 13.26 -19.26
N LYS A 150 -15.43 14.26 -18.50
CA LYS A 150 -15.95 15.64 -18.57
C LYS A 150 -15.21 16.56 -19.56
N TYR A 151 -13.92 16.35 -19.74
CA TYR A 151 -13.04 17.30 -20.45
C TYR A 151 -12.33 16.73 -21.67
N SER A 152 -12.26 15.40 -21.87
CA SER A 152 -11.51 14.82 -22.99
C SER A 152 -11.93 15.34 -24.36
N SER A 153 -13.23 15.56 -24.57
CA SER A 153 -13.79 16.10 -25.83
C SER A 153 -13.53 17.60 -26.03
N LYS A 154 -13.11 18.31 -24.99
CA LYS A 154 -12.87 19.77 -25.00
C LYS A 154 -11.39 20.13 -25.17
N VAL A 155 -10.51 19.14 -25.19
CA VAL A 155 -9.06 19.33 -25.34
C VAL A 155 -8.77 19.97 -26.71
N GLY A 156 -8.10 21.12 -26.70
CA GLY A 156 -7.76 21.86 -27.92
C GLY A 156 -8.85 22.82 -28.40
N ILE A 157 -10.03 22.80 -27.79
CA ILE A 157 -11.13 23.74 -28.06
C ILE A 157 -11.15 24.83 -26.98
N GLU A 158 -11.05 24.43 -25.71
CA GLU A 158 -11.09 25.33 -24.54
C GLU A 158 -9.96 25.01 -23.54
N LYS A 159 -9.72 25.92 -22.60
CA LYS A 159 -8.80 25.68 -21.48
C LYS A 159 -9.43 24.69 -20.50
N VAL A 160 -8.90 23.47 -20.46
CA VAL A 160 -9.32 22.41 -19.52
C VAL A 160 -8.41 22.38 -18.29
N PRO A 161 -8.95 22.08 -17.08
CA PRO A 161 -8.14 22.00 -15.87
C PRO A 161 -7.12 20.86 -15.95
N MET A 162 -5.98 21.00 -15.27
CA MET A 162 -5.05 19.87 -15.12
C MET A 162 -5.54 18.93 -14.00
N LEU A 163 -5.13 17.66 -14.04
CA LEU A 163 -5.50 16.66 -13.02
C LEU A 163 -5.18 17.10 -11.58
N LYS A 164 -4.06 17.81 -11.39
CA LYS A 164 -3.63 18.35 -10.09
C LYS A 164 -4.54 19.47 -9.56
N ASP A 165 -5.27 20.14 -10.44
CA ASP A 165 -6.14 21.26 -10.06
C ASP A 165 -7.51 20.77 -9.55
N MET A 166 -7.84 19.49 -9.79
CA MET A 166 -9.13 18.88 -9.41
C MET A 166 -9.26 18.57 -7.91
N PHE A 167 -8.14 18.58 -7.17
CA PHE A 167 -8.12 18.40 -5.71
C PHE A 167 -7.13 19.36 -5.06
N SER A 168 -7.14 19.44 -3.73
CA SER A 168 -6.14 20.24 -3.00
C SER A 168 -4.92 19.39 -2.68
N GLU A 169 -3.79 19.66 -3.35
CA GLU A 169 -2.52 18.97 -3.09
C GLU A 169 -2.08 19.14 -1.63
N ASN A 170 -2.16 20.36 -1.07
CA ASN A 170 -1.79 20.63 0.32
C ASN A 170 -2.61 19.80 1.33
N LEU A 171 -3.92 19.67 1.10
CA LEU A 171 -4.76 18.82 1.96
C LEU A 171 -4.45 17.33 1.78
N ALA A 172 -4.11 16.91 0.56
CA ALA A 172 -3.71 15.53 0.30
C ALA A 172 -2.35 15.19 0.96
N GLU A 173 -1.40 16.13 0.98
CA GLU A 173 -0.13 15.97 1.70
C GLU A 173 -0.35 15.93 3.22
N LEU A 174 -1.13 16.88 3.75
CA LEU A 174 -1.52 16.86 5.17
C LEU A 174 -2.18 15.52 5.55
N ASN A 175 -3.07 15.01 4.69
CA ASN A 175 -3.72 13.73 4.88
C ASN A 175 -2.73 12.57 5.01
N LEU A 176 -1.66 12.58 4.23
CA LEU A 176 -0.61 11.55 4.29
C LEU A 176 0.06 11.55 5.66
N TYR A 177 0.43 12.73 6.17
CA TYR A 177 1.07 12.86 7.48
C TYR A 177 0.13 12.44 8.61
N ILE A 178 -1.13 12.88 8.58
CA ILE A 178 -2.14 12.49 9.59
C ILE A 178 -2.34 10.97 9.59
N MET A 179 -2.47 10.35 8.41
CA MET A 179 -2.62 8.90 8.29
C MET A 179 -1.41 8.15 8.83
N LEU A 180 -0.20 8.60 8.49
CA LEU A 180 1.05 7.97 8.94
C LEU A 180 1.23 8.08 10.46
N VAL A 181 0.95 9.25 11.04
CA VAL A 181 1.01 9.44 12.50
C VAL A 181 -0.06 8.59 13.19
N GLY A 182 -1.28 8.52 12.65
CA GLY A 182 -2.35 7.65 13.15
C GLY A 182 -1.93 6.18 13.17
N ILE A 183 -1.34 5.69 12.08
CA ILE A 183 -0.80 4.32 11.99
C ILE A 183 0.26 4.07 13.07
N ILE A 184 1.24 4.97 13.23
CA ILE A 184 2.33 4.80 14.20
C ILE A 184 1.78 4.77 15.63
N ILE A 185 0.87 5.69 15.97
CA ILE A 185 0.26 5.75 17.30
C ILE A 185 -0.57 4.49 17.57
N SER A 186 -1.35 4.01 16.59
CA SER A 186 -2.11 2.77 16.72
C SER A 186 -1.19 1.55 16.95
N VAL A 187 -0.09 1.44 16.19
CA VAL A 187 0.89 0.35 16.38
C VAL A 187 1.49 0.41 17.79
N PHE A 188 1.92 1.59 18.25
CA PHE A 188 2.47 1.75 19.58
C PHE A 188 1.44 1.46 20.68
N SER A 189 0.17 1.82 20.46
CA SER A 189 -0.92 1.50 21.37
C SER A 189 -1.16 0.00 21.50
N PHE A 190 -1.12 -0.75 20.40
CA PHE A 190 -1.31 -2.20 20.47
C PHE A 190 -0.21 -2.90 21.26
N LEU A 191 1.04 -2.42 21.14
CA LEU A 191 2.18 -2.98 21.86
C LEU A 191 2.23 -2.56 23.35
N SER A 192 1.68 -1.41 23.70
CA SER A 192 1.67 -0.88 25.08
C SER A 192 0.36 -1.11 25.83
N GLU A 193 -0.69 -1.56 25.13
CA GLU A 193 -2.06 -1.77 25.64
C GLU A 193 -2.70 -0.50 26.25
N ILE A 194 -2.25 0.68 25.81
CA ILE A 194 -2.78 1.96 26.30
C ILE A 194 -4.00 2.38 25.46
N ASN A 195 -5.19 2.25 26.04
CA ASN A 195 -6.48 2.60 25.40
C ASN A 195 -6.56 4.06 24.93
N LEU A 196 -5.94 5.00 25.66
CA LEU A 196 -5.94 6.42 25.27
C LEU A 196 -5.18 6.63 23.94
N LEU A 197 -4.03 5.97 23.78
CA LEU A 197 -3.26 6.04 22.53
C LEU A 197 -4.02 5.37 21.40
N LEU A 198 -4.78 4.30 21.68
CA LEU A 198 -5.62 3.65 20.70
C LEU A 198 -6.65 4.64 20.14
N LEU A 199 -7.38 5.29 21.04
CA LEU A 199 -8.39 6.29 20.68
C LEU A 199 -7.78 7.42 19.84
N LEU A 200 -6.63 7.95 20.25
CA LEU A 200 -5.93 8.99 19.50
C LEU A 200 -5.52 8.54 18.09
N GLY A 201 -4.96 7.33 17.96
CA GLY A 201 -4.59 6.76 16.67
C GLY A 201 -5.80 6.63 15.74
N PHE A 202 -6.91 6.06 16.23
CA PHE A 202 -8.14 5.91 15.44
C PHE A 202 -8.82 7.24 15.13
N VAL A 203 -8.79 8.23 16.02
CA VAL A 203 -9.29 9.59 15.73
C VAL A 203 -8.50 10.23 14.59
N LEU A 204 -7.17 10.09 14.58
CA LEU A 204 -6.34 10.59 13.48
C LEU A 204 -6.67 9.88 12.16
N LEU A 205 -6.83 8.55 12.17
CA LEU A 205 -7.25 7.80 10.98
C LEU A 205 -8.64 8.22 10.50
N PHE A 206 -9.56 8.50 11.42
CA PHE A 206 -10.87 9.03 11.09
C PHE A 206 -10.79 10.41 10.45
N ILE A 207 -10.01 11.34 11.02
CA ILE A 207 -9.76 12.66 10.44
C ILE A 207 -9.16 12.53 9.04
N SER A 208 -8.21 11.61 8.85
CA SER A 208 -7.64 11.31 7.54
C SER A 208 -8.72 10.87 6.53
N SER A 209 -9.63 9.98 6.93
CA SER A 209 -10.73 9.54 6.07
C SER A 209 -11.66 10.69 5.66
N VAL A 210 -11.90 11.65 6.56
CA VAL A 210 -12.71 12.85 6.30
C VAL A 210 -12.02 13.77 5.30
N ILE A 211 -10.72 14.04 5.47
CA ILE A 211 -9.93 14.87 4.53
C ILE A 211 -9.90 14.23 3.15
N PHE A 212 -9.68 12.92 3.08
CA PHE A 212 -9.74 12.17 1.83
C PHE A 212 -11.09 12.30 1.14
N SER A 213 -12.19 12.10 1.88
CA SER A 213 -13.56 12.19 1.36
C SER A 213 -13.88 13.59 0.84
N PHE A 214 -13.46 14.64 1.56
CA PHE A 214 -13.60 16.03 1.12
C PHE A 214 -12.89 16.29 -0.22
N ASN A 215 -11.66 15.82 -0.37
CA ASN A 215 -10.92 15.93 -1.62
C ASN A 215 -11.61 15.16 -2.76
N MET A 216 -12.13 13.96 -2.51
CA MET A 216 -12.86 13.19 -3.53
C MET A 216 -14.14 13.91 -3.97
N ILE A 217 -14.90 14.49 -3.05
CA ILE A 217 -16.09 15.30 -3.38
C ILE A 217 -15.71 16.50 -4.24
N LYS A 218 -14.59 17.17 -3.94
CA LYS A 218 -14.08 18.28 -4.76
C LYS A 218 -13.76 17.84 -6.19
N VAL A 219 -13.16 16.67 -6.36
CA VAL A 219 -12.86 16.09 -7.68
C VAL A 219 -14.15 15.84 -8.47
N PHE A 220 -15.18 15.26 -7.85
CA PHE A 220 -16.45 15.00 -8.53
C PHE A 220 -17.23 16.27 -8.91
N ARG A 221 -17.05 17.36 -8.15
CA ARG A 221 -17.68 18.66 -8.43
C ARG A 221 -16.93 19.48 -9.48
N SER A 222 -15.65 19.20 -9.70
CA SER A 222 -14.79 19.91 -10.66
C SER A 222 -15.32 19.74 -12.07
#